data_AF-A0A535DIZ2-F1
#
_entry.id   AF-A0A535DIZ2-F1
#
_cell.length_a   1.000
_cell.length_b   1.000
_cell.length_c   1.000
_cell.angle_alpha   90.00
_cell.angle_beta   90.00
_cell.angle_gamma   90.00
#
_symmetry.space_group_name_H-M   'P 1'
#
loop_
_entity.id
_entity.type
_entity.pdbx_description
1 polymer ?
#
loop_
_entity_poly.entity_id
_entity_poly.type
_entity_poly.pdbx_seq_one_letter_code
_entity_poly.pdbx_strand_id
1 'polypeptide(L)'
;MLFDAHMDRFDLAWAAGFFDGEGWANAVAQEGRKTKRPQARINQADPNGVPEVLLRFQRAVGGLGRIGGPYVMEGRDDLYWWQISSRGDVELLHHLLLPWLGQVKLREFAVALERPSAASRPCGTTDDWRAWAAGLYDGEGSVYLLDHRTHDNYHLAEMCVTQCGPDALAPEVLRRFAEIAGV
;
A
#
# COMPACT_ATOMS: atom_id res chain seq x y z
N MET A 1 27.26 15.89 1.71
CA MET A 1 26.54 14.61 1.72
C MET A 1 25.65 14.62 0.49
N LEU A 2 26.09 13.90 -0.56
CA LEU A 2 25.36 13.80 -1.83
C LEU A 2 24.19 12.84 -1.63
N PHE A 3 22.98 13.31 -1.89
CA PHE A 3 21.80 12.47 -2.00
C PHE A 3 21.93 11.64 -3.27
N ASP A 4 22.24 10.36 -3.12
CA ASP A 4 22.21 9.38 -4.21
C ASP A 4 20.76 8.93 -4.44
N ALA A 5 19.88 9.91 -4.70
CA ALA A 5 18.43 9.70 -4.82
C ALA A 5 18.05 9.37 -6.26
N HIS A 6 18.66 8.34 -6.82
CA HIS A 6 17.98 7.62 -7.89
C HIS A 6 16.90 6.79 -7.20
N MET A 7 15.65 7.27 -7.20
CA MET A 7 14.52 6.45 -6.76
C MET A 7 14.54 5.18 -7.60
N ASP A 8 14.79 4.04 -6.96
CA ASP A 8 14.86 2.77 -7.65
C ASP A 8 13.46 2.38 -8.13
N ARG A 9 13.39 1.88 -9.37
CA ARG A 9 12.12 1.50 -9.99
C ARG A 9 11.46 0.36 -9.20
N PHE A 10 12.25 -0.57 -8.66
CA PHE A 10 11.72 -1.68 -7.88
C PHE A 10 11.18 -1.21 -6.52
N ASP A 11 11.87 -0.27 -5.87
CA ASP A 11 11.36 0.36 -4.64
C ASP A 11 10.04 1.10 -4.86
N LEU A 12 9.92 1.85 -5.97
CA LEU A 12 8.66 2.53 -6.31
C LEU A 12 7.53 1.56 -6.65
N ALA A 13 7.84 0.47 -7.36
CA ALA A 13 6.85 -0.56 -7.67
C ALA A 13 6.39 -1.29 -6.41
N TRP A 14 7.32 -1.66 -5.53
CA TRP A 14 7.01 -2.20 -4.19
C TRP A 14 6.15 -1.24 -3.38
N ALA A 15 6.51 0.05 -3.33
CA ALA A 15 5.73 1.06 -2.62
C ALA A 15 4.30 1.18 -3.19
N ALA A 16 4.13 1.08 -4.51
CA ALA A 16 2.81 1.10 -5.13
C ALA A 16 1.96 -0.11 -4.74
N GLY A 17 2.55 -1.31 -4.66
CA GLY A 17 1.86 -2.52 -4.22
C GLY A 17 1.45 -2.45 -2.76
N PHE A 18 2.36 -1.99 -1.90
CA PHE A 18 2.06 -1.77 -0.49
C PHE A 18 0.96 -0.72 -0.30
N PHE A 19 0.99 0.37 -1.07
CA PHE A 19 -0.07 1.38 -1.05
C PHE A 19 -1.41 0.86 -1.58
N ASP A 20 -1.42 -0.04 -2.57
CA ASP A 20 -2.64 -0.67 -3.08
C ASP A 20 -3.36 -1.51 -2.01
N GLY A 21 -2.61 -2.14 -1.09
CA GLY A 21 -3.16 -2.82 0.08
C GLY A 21 -3.52 -1.86 1.21
N GLU A 22 -2.52 -1.18 1.76
CA GLU A 22 -2.63 -0.50 3.06
C GLU A 22 -2.96 1.00 2.96
N GLY A 23 -2.73 1.59 1.80
CA GLY A 23 -2.84 3.02 1.58
C GLY A 23 -4.27 3.47 1.32
N TRP A 24 -4.55 4.74 1.56
CA TRP A 24 -5.74 5.38 1.04
C TRP A 24 -5.49 6.85 0.71
N ALA A 25 -6.27 7.40 -0.23
CA ALA A 25 -6.28 8.82 -0.55
C ALA A 25 -7.70 9.41 -0.57
N ASN A 26 -7.88 10.60 0.01
CA ASN A 26 -9.16 11.30 -0.03
C ASN A 26 -9.00 12.82 0.16
N ALA A 27 -10.06 13.60 -0.06
CA ALA A 27 -10.14 15.02 0.23
C ALA A 27 -10.84 15.23 1.58
N VAL A 28 -10.10 15.68 2.60
CA VAL A 28 -10.65 15.92 3.94
C VAL A 28 -11.13 17.36 4.05
N ALA A 29 -12.41 17.55 4.40
CA ALA A 29 -12.92 18.85 4.83
C ALA A 29 -12.58 19.03 6.32
N GLN A 30 -11.80 20.06 6.64
CA GLN A 30 -11.65 20.44 8.05
C GLN A 30 -12.88 21.25 8.47
N GLU A 31 -13.42 20.95 9.65
CA GLU A 31 -14.54 21.69 10.23
C GLU A 31 -14.24 23.21 10.23
N GLY A 32 -15.17 24.00 9.70
CA GLY A 32 -15.01 25.45 9.54
C GLY A 32 -14.19 25.93 8.33
N ARG A 33 -13.65 25.04 7.47
CA ARG A 33 -12.96 25.43 6.22
C ARG A 33 -13.78 25.07 4.98
N LYS A 34 -13.91 26.03 4.06
CA LYS A 34 -14.60 25.82 2.76
C LYS A 34 -13.81 24.91 1.80
N THR A 35 -12.49 24.86 1.92
CA THR A 35 -11.62 24.10 1.02
C THR A 35 -11.26 22.74 1.61
N LYS A 36 -11.53 21.68 0.86
CA LYS A 36 -11.04 20.33 1.18
C LYS A 36 -9.54 20.27 0.93
N ARG A 37 -8.82 19.50 1.75
CA ARG A 37 -7.39 19.26 1.56
C ARG A 37 -7.16 17.80 1.17
N PRO A 38 -6.39 17.54 0.09
CA PRO A 38 -6.01 16.17 -0.23
C PRO A 38 -5.16 15.58 0.89
N GLN A 39 -5.34 14.30 1.13
CA GLN A 39 -4.56 13.52 2.08
C GLN A 39 -4.35 12.13 1.51
N ALA A 40 -3.16 11.58 1.73
CA ALA A 40 -2.88 10.17 1.56
C ALA A 40 -2.21 9.63 2.82
N ARG A 41 -2.57 8.42 3.22
CA ARG A 41 -2.13 7.84 4.50
C ARG A 41 -2.03 6.32 4.43
N ILE A 42 -1.11 5.77 5.20
CA ILE A 42 -0.98 4.34 5.52
C ILE A 42 -1.00 4.22 7.04
N ASN A 43 -1.70 3.24 7.58
CA ASN A 43 -1.67 2.91 9.01
C ASN A 43 -1.08 1.52 9.20
N GLN A 44 -0.25 1.35 10.23
CA GLN A 44 0.36 0.07 10.56
C GLN A 44 0.51 -0.04 12.07
N ALA A 45 0.30 -1.23 12.62
CA ALA A 45 0.50 -1.51 14.03
C ALA A 45 1.72 -2.40 14.22
N ASP A 46 2.50 -2.14 15.25
CA ASP A 46 3.64 -3.00 15.64
C ASP A 46 3.90 -2.82 17.15
N PRO A 47 3.96 -3.91 17.93
CA PRO A 47 4.23 -3.84 19.36
C PRO A 47 5.68 -3.39 19.70
N ASN A 48 6.60 -3.36 18.73
CA ASN A 48 8.02 -3.07 18.92
C ASN A 48 8.45 -1.66 18.51
N GLY A 49 7.49 -0.78 18.17
CA GLY A 49 7.75 0.61 17.82
C GLY A 49 7.30 0.96 16.41
N VAL A 50 7.97 1.93 15.76
CA VAL A 50 7.60 2.34 14.39
C VAL A 50 7.77 1.15 13.43
N PRO A 51 6.69 0.71 12.73
CA PRO A 51 6.76 -0.42 11.81
C PRO A 51 7.79 -0.21 10.70
N GLU A 52 8.67 -1.19 10.48
CA GLU A 52 9.73 -1.10 9.46
C GLU A 52 9.17 -0.84 8.06
N VAL A 53 8.01 -1.42 7.75
CA VAL A 53 7.31 -1.23 6.47
C VAL A 53 6.95 0.24 6.19
N LEU A 54 6.63 1.04 7.22
CA LEU A 54 6.40 2.49 7.06
C LEU A 54 7.71 3.23 6.75
N LEU A 55 8.80 2.85 7.42
CA LEU A 55 10.13 3.41 7.16
C LEU A 55 10.62 3.07 5.76
N ARG A 56 10.41 1.83 5.32
CA ARG A 56 10.74 1.37 3.95
C ARG A 56 9.91 2.13 2.92
N PHE A 57 8.60 2.27 3.13
CA PHE A 57 7.74 3.07 2.26
C PHE A 57 8.23 4.50 2.15
N GLN A 58 8.50 5.18 3.27
CA GLN A 58 9.00 6.56 3.25
C GLN A 58 10.31 6.69 2.47
N ARG A 59 11.26 5.74 2.65
CA ARG A 59 12.51 5.73 1.88
C ARG A 59 12.27 5.52 0.38
N ALA A 60 11.41 4.58 0.01
CA ALA A 60 11.09 4.25 -1.38
C ALA A 60 10.49 5.44 -2.14
N VAL A 61 9.65 6.25 -1.48
CA VAL A 61 9.08 7.48 -2.06
C VAL A 61 9.98 8.72 -1.89
N GLY A 62 11.29 8.53 -1.71
CA GLY A 62 12.27 9.61 -1.65
C GLY A 62 12.21 10.47 -0.38
N GLY A 63 11.75 9.90 0.73
CA GLY A 63 11.58 10.63 2.00
C GLY A 63 10.28 11.41 2.11
N LEU A 64 9.37 11.30 1.13
CA LEU A 64 8.10 12.02 1.11
C LEU A 64 7.21 11.63 2.31
N GLY A 65 6.51 12.62 2.87
CA GLY A 65 5.58 12.42 3.99
C GLY A 65 6.25 12.30 5.35
N ARG A 66 5.42 12.13 6.39
CA ARG A 66 5.88 12.01 7.78
C ARG A 66 5.28 10.78 8.43
N ILE A 67 6.04 10.18 9.33
CA ILE A 67 5.56 9.09 10.19
C ILE A 67 5.19 9.69 11.56
N GLY A 68 4.07 9.26 12.12
CA GLY A 68 3.63 9.67 13.45
C GLY A 68 2.91 8.55 14.21
N GLY A 69 2.57 8.84 15.46
CA GLY A 69 2.17 7.84 16.46
C GLY A 69 3.20 7.72 17.59
N PRO A 70 3.12 6.69 18.44
CA PRO A 70 2.02 5.73 18.47
C PRO A 70 0.73 6.37 18.97
N TYR A 71 -0.40 5.92 18.43
CA TYR A 71 -1.69 6.11 19.05
C TYR A 71 -1.99 4.87 19.91
N VAL A 72 -1.82 5.03 21.22
CA VAL A 72 -1.93 3.95 22.20
C VAL A 72 -3.39 3.78 22.63
N MET A 73 -3.92 2.56 22.50
CA MET A 73 -5.26 2.19 22.96
C MET A 73 -5.15 0.91 23.80
N GLU A 74 -5.83 0.88 24.95
CA GLU A 74 -5.84 -0.30 25.82
C GLU A 74 -6.38 -1.54 25.07
N GLY A 75 -5.64 -2.65 25.15
CA GLY A 75 -5.99 -3.91 24.49
C GLY A 75 -5.76 -3.94 22.97
N ARG A 76 -5.04 -2.98 22.41
CA ARG A 76 -4.63 -2.95 20.99
C ARG A 76 -3.15 -2.65 20.86
N ASP A 77 -2.54 -3.14 19.80
CA ASP A 77 -1.17 -2.78 19.43
C ASP A 77 -1.08 -1.29 19.06
N ASP A 78 0.12 -0.73 19.28
CA ASP A 78 0.41 0.68 19.02
C ASP A 78 0.25 1.00 17.54
N LEU A 79 -0.66 1.94 17.24
CA LEU A 79 -0.96 2.31 15.85
C LEU A 79 -0.09 3.49 15.39
N TYR A 80 0.69 3.25 14.34
CA TYR A 80 1.49 4.25 13.65
C TYR A 80 0.90 4.59 12.30
N TRP A 81 1.35 5.70 11.71
CA TRP A 81 0.89 6.11 10.39
C TRP A 81 1.98 6.82 9.61
N TRP A 82 1.99 6.65 8.30
CA TRP A 82 2.66 7.53 7.34
C TRP A 82 1.62 8.44 6.68
N GLN A 83 1.89 9.73 6.49
CA GLN A 83 0.92 10.67 5.89
C GLN A 83 1.58 11.81 5.10
N ILE A 84 0.88 12.21 4.02
CA ILE A 84 1.01 13.51 3.34
C ILE A 84 -0.34 14.24 3.30
N SER A 85 -0.30 15.57 3.25
CA SER A 85 -1.53 16.38 3.22
C SER A 85 -1.43 17.70 2.44
N SER A 86 -0.31 17.96 1.76
CA SER A 86 -0.22 19.07 0.82
C SER A 86 -0.63 18.59 -0.56
N ARG A 87 -1.24 19.47 -1.37
CA ARG A 87 -1.65 19.11 -2.73
C ARG A 87 -0.46 18.69 -3.59
N GLY A 88 0.65 19.42 -3.51
CA GLY A 88 1.87 19.10 -4.25
C GLY A 88 2.44 17.74 -3.89
N ASP A 89 2.49 17.39 -2.60
CA ASP A 89 2.99 16.08 -2.16
C ASP A 89 2.06 14.94 -2.62
N VAL A 90 0.74 15.15 -2.57
CA VAL A 90 -0.23 14.12 -3.02
C VAL A 90 -0.16 13.95 -4.54
N GLU A 91 0.04 15.03 -5.30
CA GLU A 91 0.30 14.96 -6.74
C GLU A 91 1.60 14.23 -7.05
N LEU A 92 2.67 14.50 -6.30
CA LEU A 92 3.96 13.84 -6.44
C LEU A 92 3.87 12.34 -6.12
N LEU A 93 3.28 11.97 -4.98
CA LEU A 93 3.05 10.57 -4.62
C LEU A 93 2.29 9.83 -5.73
N HIS A 94 1.17 10.41 -6.18
CA HIS A 94 0.40 9.82 -7.27
C HIS A 94 1.25 9.64 -8.52
N HIS A 95 2.06 10.63 -8.90
CA HIS A 95 2.93 10.52 -10.08
C HIS A 95 3.97 9.41 -9.96
N LEU A 96 4.59 9.26 -8.78
CA LEU A 96 5.60 8.24 -8.51
C LEU A 96 5.02 6.82 -8.60
N LEU A 97 3.82 6.60 -8.06
CA LEU A 97 3.20 5.27 -7.97
C LEU A 97 2.32 4.93 -9.19
N LEU A 98 1.89 5.94 -9.97
CA LEU A 98 0.99 5.82 -11.12
C LEU A 98 1.26 4.62 -12.04
N PRO A 99 2.51 4.25 -12.36
CA PRO A 99 2.75 3.15 -13.29
C PRO A 99 2.19 1.79 -12.82
N TRP A 100 2.01 1.58 -11.51
CA TRP A 100 1.64 0.29 -10.94
C TRP A 100 0.32 0.28 -10.17
N LEU A 101 -0.21 1.44 -9.76
CA LEU A 101 -1.44 1.51 -8.96
C LEU A 101 -2.65 0.79 -9.59
N GLY A 102 -3.46 0.18 -8.73
CA GLY A 102 -4.77 -0.37 -9.05
C GLY A 102 -5.82 0.72 -9.28
N GLN A 103 -6.91 0.37 -9.96
CA GLN A 103 -7.95 1.32 -10.35
C GLN A 103 -8.67 1.96 -9.15
N VAL A 104 -8.76 1.24 -8.03
CA VAL A 104 -9.33 1.76 -6.77
C VAL A 104 -8.52 2.95 -6.26
N LYS A 105 -7.20 2.79 -6.09
CA LYS A 105 -6.33 3.89 -5.62
C LYS A 105 -6.26 5.02 -6.62
N LEU A 106 -6.27 4.74 -7.92
CA LEU A 106 -6.35 5.80 -8.93
C LEU A 106 -7.62 6.65 -8.81
N ARG A 107 -8.77 6.05 -8.48
CA ARG A 107 -10.02 6.77 -8.21
C ARG A 107 -9.96 7.57 -6.91
N GLU A 108 -9.38 6.99 -5.86
CA GLU A 108 -9.15 7.69 -4.60
C GLU A 108 -8.28 8.96 -4.78
N PHE A 109 -7.17 8.85 -5.52
CA PHE A 109 -6.35 10.01 -5.87
C PHE A 109 -7.10 11.02 -6.77
N ALA A 110 -7.93 10.55 -7.69
CA ALA A 110 -8.77 11.39 -8.53
C ALA A 110 -9.73 12.24 -7.69
N VAL A 111 -10.38 11.63 -6.69
CA VAL A 111 -11.23 12.31 -5.71
C VAL A 111 -10.43 13.28 -4.86
N ALA A 112 -9.30 12.84 -4.29
CA ALA A 112 -8.45 13.67 -3.43
C ALA A 112 -7.97 14.94 -4.16
N LEU A 113 -7.60 14.79 -5.44
CA LEU A 113 -7.03 15.85 -6.26
C LEU A 113 -8.06 16.58 -7.13
N GLU A 114 -9.34 16.23 -7.03
CA GLU A 114 -10.44 16.83 -7.79
C GLU A 114 -10.16 16.85 -9.31
N ARG A 115 -9.74 15.70 -9.86
CA ARG A 115 -9.42 15.53 -11.28
C ARG A 115 -9.94 14.20 -11.82
N PRO A 116 -10.03 14.01 -13.15
CA PRO A 116 -10.37 12.71 -13.73
C PRO A 116 -9.40 11.61 -13.30
N SER A 117 -9.94 10.41 -13.07
CA SER A 117 -9.13 9.23 -12.77
C SER A 117 -8.34 8.79 -13.99
N ALA A 118 -7.08 8.42 -13.79
CA ALA A 118 -6.35 7.63 -14.77
C ALA A 118 -6.94 6.21 -14.86
N ALA A 119 -6.66 5.55 -15.98
CA ALA A 119 -6.89 4.12 -16.15
C ALA A 119 -5.69 3.35 -15.63
N SER A 120 -5.96 2.27 -14.90
CA SER A 120 -4.91 1.38 -14.41
C SER A 120 -4.23 0.66 -15.59
N ARG A 121 -2.94 0.35 -15.43
CA ARG A 121 -2.17 -0.35 -16.48
C ARG A 121 -2.31 -1.86 -16.30
N PRO A 122 -2.28 -2.66 -17.37
CA PRO A 122 -2.18 -4.11 -17.23
C PRO A 122 -0.89 -4.46 -16.47
N CYS A 123 -0.96 -5.48 -15.62
CA CYS A 123 0.25 -6.06 -15.05
C CYS A 123 1.03 -6.81 -16.12
N GLY A 124 2.27 -7.17 -15.78
CA GLY A 124 3.10 -8.08 -16.55
C GLY A 124 3.96 -8.91 -15.62
N THR A 125 4.83 -9.75 -16.18
CA THR A 125 5.70 -10.65 -15.41
C THR A 125 7.13 -10.13 -15.24
N THR A 126 7.33 -8.83 -15.44
CA THR A 126 8.62 -8.15 -15.25
C THR A 126 8.97 -7.99 -13.77
N ASP A 127 10.26 -7.75 -13.47
CA ASP A 127 10.74 -7.69 -12.09
C ASP A 127 10.15 -6.51 -11.27
N ASP A 128 9.74 -5.42 -11.92
CA ASP A 128 9.00 -4.34 -11.25
C ASP A 128 7.58 -4.75 -10.85
N TRP A 129 6.88 -5.56 -11.65
CA TRP A 129 5.60 -6.12 -11.22
C TRP A 129 5.74 -7.15 -10.11
N ARG A 130 6.84 -7.91 -10.08
CA ARG A 130 7.18 -8.77 -8.93
C ARG A 130 7.45 -7.95 -7.67
N ALA A 131 8.13 -6.82 -7.81
CA ALA A 131 8.32 -5.89 -6.69
C ALA A 131 6.99 -5.32 -6.19
N TRP A 132 6.08 -4.94 -7.11
CA TRP A 132 4.71 -4.56 -6.76
C TRP A 132 3.97 -5.68 -6.01
N ALA A 133 4.04 -6.93 -6.48
CA ALA A 133 3.40 -8.05 -5.79
C ALA A 133 3.98 -8.26 -4.38
N ALA A 134 5.30 -8.15 -4.22
CA ALA A 134 5.94 -8.20 -2.90
C ALA A 134 5.46 -7.07 -1.98
N GLY A 135 5.24 -5.87 -2.51
CA GLY A 135 4.66 -4.76 -1.76
C GLY A 135 3.24 -5.02 -1.29
N LEU A 136 2.39 -5.53 -2.18
CA LEU A 136 1.02 -5.91 -1.82
C LEU A 136 1.02 -7.01 -0.75
N TYR A 137 1.92 -7.98 -0.87
CA TYR A 137 2.07 -9.06 0.10
C TYR A 137 2.55 -8.57 1.47
N ASP A 138 3.49 -7.62 1.52
CA ASP A 138 3.98 -7.04 2.77
C ASP A 138 2.87 -6.26 3.53
N GLY A 139 1.78 -5.88 2.86
CA GLY A 139 0.60 -5.29 3.49
C GLY A 139 -0.48 -6.32 3.82
N GLU A 140 -0.96 -7.03 2.80
CA GLU A 140 -2.18 -7.84 2.86
C GLU A 140 -1.91 -9.36 2.95
N GLY A 141 -0.64 -9.73 2.92
CA GLY A 141 -0.19 -11.11 2.89
C GLY A 141 -0.13 -11.75 4.26
N SER A 142 -0.23 -13.07 4.27
CA SER A 142 0.02 -13.87 5.46
C SER A 142 0.59 -15.23 5.09
N VAL A 143 1.48 -15.74 5.95
CA VAL A 143 2.06 -17.08 5.83
C VAL A 143 1.76 -17.87 7.10
N TYR A 144 1.29 -19.10 6.93
CA TYR A 144 0.93 -20.00 8.01
C TYR A 144 1.56 -21.38 7.80
N LEU A 145 1.87 -22.03 8.92
CA LEU A 145 2.12 -23.47 8.96
C LEU A 145 0.92 -24.12 9.64
N LEU A 146 0.15 -24.90 8.89
CA LEU A 146 -1.06 -25.56 9.34
C LEU A 146 -0.78 -27.04 9.60
N ASP A 147 -1.37 -27.60 10.65
CA ASP A 147 -1.33 -29.06 10.85
C ASP A 147 -2.19 -29.77 9.82
N HIS A 148 -1.64 -30.84 9.24
CA HIS A 148 -2.38 -31.65 8.28
C HIS A 148 -3.52 -32.38 8.99
N ARG A 149 -4.76 -32.09 8.58
CA ARG A 149 -6.00 -32.53 9.25
C ARG A 149 -6.07 -34.02 9.58
N THR A 150 -5.41 -34.87 8.80
CA THR A 150 -5.52 -36.34 8.92
C THR A 150 -4.19 -37.07 9.12
N HIS A 151 -3.07 -36.37 9.20
CA HIS A 151 -1.75 -37.01 9.33
C HIS A 151 -0.93 -36.32 10.40
N ASP A 152 -0.69 -37.04 11.50
CA ASP A 152 0.13 -36.56 12.60
C ASP A 152 1.56 -36.27 12.12
N ASN A 153 2.11 -35.13 12.54
CA ASN A 153 3.43 -34.63 12.16
C ASN A 153 3.59 -34.26 10.67
N TYR A 154 2.50 -34.10 9.93
CA TYR A 154 2.51 -33.47 8.61
C TYR A 154 2.03 -32.04 8.75
N HIS A 155 2.72 -31.12 8.09
CA HIS A 155 2.35 -29.70 8.06
C HIS A 155 2.15 -29.23 6.62
N LEU A 156 1.20 -28.32 6.42
CA LEU A 156 0.95 -27.61 5.18
C LEU A 156 1.42 -26.16 5.34
N ALA A 157 2.30 -25.70 4.46
CA ALA A 157 2.60 -24.28 4.34
C ALA A 157 1.53 -23.62 3.47
N GLU A 158 0.88 -22.58 3.98
CA GLU A 158 -0.09 -21.79 3.25
C GLU A 158 0.36 -20.33 3.20
N MET A 159 0.22 -19.74 2.02
CA MET A 159 0.41 -18.31 1.78
C MET A 159 -0.89 -17.77 1.21
N CYS A 160 -1.41 -16.69 1.79
CA CYS A 160 -2.61 -16.02 1.30
C CYS A 160 -2.40 -14.51 1.18
N VAL A 161 -3.16 -13.89 0.29
CA VAL A 161 -3.31 -12.44 0.19
C VAL A 161 -4.80 -12.16 0.14
N THR A 162 -5.28 -11.33 1.05
CA THR A 162 -6.70 -10.98 1.11
C THR A 162 -6.95 -9.59 0.57
N GLN A 163 -8.15 -9.36 0.02
CA GLN A 163 -8.56 -8.02 -0.34
C GLN A 163 -10.07 -7.90 -0.36
N CYS A 164 -10.59 -6.73 -0.02
CA CYS A 164 -12.00 -6.43 -0.12
C CYS A 164 -12.37 -5.97 -1.54
N GLY A 165 -13.58 -6.29 -1.99
CA GLY A 165 -14.10 -5.88 -3.29
C GLY A 165 -15.61 -5.61 -3.21
N PRO A 166 -16.14 -4.70 -4.05
CA PRO A 166 -17.56 -4.38 -4.05
C PRO A 166 -18.43 -5.46 -4.71
N ASP A 167 -17.85 -6.32 -5.55
CA ASP A 167 -18.55 -7.27 -6.40
C ASP A 167 -18.11 -8.73 -6.10
N ALA A 168 -18.86 -9.70 -6.63
CA ALA A 168 -18.53 -11.13 -6.53
C ALA A 168 -17.28 -11.55 -7.33
N LEU A 169 -16.67 -10.64 -8.10
CA LEU A 169 -15.44 -10.88 -8.83
C LEU A 169 -14.23 -10.54 -7.96
N ALA A 170 -13.14 -11.29 -8.14
CA ALA A 170 -11.88 -11.00 -7.48
C ALA A 170 -11.42 -9.55 -7.76
N PRO A 171 -11.06 -8.78 -6.71
CA PRO A 171 -10.45 -7.46 -6.86
C PRO A 171 -9.32 -7.45 -7.87
N GLU A 172 -9.18 -6.35 -8.60
CA GLU A 172 -8.15 -6.19 -9.62
C GLU A 172 -6.75 -6.55 -9.12
N VAL A 173 -6.38 -6.08 -7.93
CA VAL A 173 -5.07 -6.32 -7.35
C VAL A 173 -4.82 -7.80 -7.05
N LEU A 174 -5.84 -8.56 -6.63
CA LEU A 174 -5.72 -10.02 -6.45
C LEU A 174 -5.56 -10.74 -7.78
N ARG A 175 -6.27 -10.31 -8.83
CA ARG A 175 -6.10 -10.88 -10.18
C ARG A 175 -4.69 -10.63 -10.73
N ARG A 176 -4.13 -9.43 -10.52
CA ARG A 176 -2.74 -9.12 -10.88
C ARG A 176 -1.75 -9.95 -10.08
N PHE A 177 -1.96 -10.08 -8.77
CA PHE A 177 -1.11 -10.89 -7.91
C PHE A 177 -1.06 -12.34 -8.38
N ALA A 178 -2.22 -12.93 -8.70
CA ALA A 178 -2.32 -14.28 -9.25
C ALA A 178 -1.55 -14.43 -10.58
N GLU A 179 -1.74 -13.49 -11.50
CA GLU A 179 -1.01 -13.47 -12.78
C GLU A 179 0.52 -13.40 -12.59
N ILE A 180 0.99 -12.56 -11.67
CA ILE A 180 2.42 -12.38 -11.37
C ILE A 180 3.01 -13.60 -10.67
N ALA A 181 2.24 -14.22 -9.76
CA ALA A 181 2.62 -15.43 -9.04
C ALA A 181 2.51 -16.71 -9.89
N GLY A 182 1.80 -16.65 -11.01
CA GLY A 182 1.60 -17.79 -11.91
C GLY A 182 0.59 -18.83 -11.39
N VAL A 183 -0.45 -18.36 -10.69
CA VAL A 183 -1.52 -19.21 -10.09
C VAL A 183 -2.91 -18.89 -10.62
#